data_AF-A0A2E3KL06-F1
#
_entry.id   AF-A0A2E3KL06-F1
#
_cell.length_a   1.000
_cell.length_b   1.000
_cell.length_c   1.000
_cell.angle_alpha   90.00
_cell.angle_beta   90.00
_cell.angle_gamma   90.00
#
_symmetry.space_group_name_H-M   'P 1'
#
loop_
_entity.id
_entity.type
_entity.pdbx_description
1 polymer ?
#
loop_
_entity_poly.entity_id
_entity_poly.type
_entity_poly.pdbx_seq_one_letter_code
_entity_poly.pdbx_strand_id
1 'polypeptide(L)'
;MTKGGRVNEETTEQAGKDLWYKDGLAFSCSMCGNCCTGPPGAVWFEEDEGRRMAARLSMEYPSFLKTFARRINGRLSLRERHTRFGYDCVFLDRESKPGKAFCSLYETRPSQCRTWPFWSENLESKDAWDEARQRTPCPGMDSDKAQAFVPIERILAQLEESREAERRAADPDW
;
A
#
# COMPACT_ATOMS: atom_id res chain seq x y z
N MET A 1 29.63 -36.57 -15.38
CA MET A 1 30.19 -35.32 -14.83
C MET A 1 29.07 -34.31 -14.64
N THR A 2 28.97 -33.75 -13.42
CA THR A 2 28.55 -32.38 -13.02
C THR A 2 27.31 -31.73 -13.65
N LYS A 3 26.42 -31.04 -12.94
CA LYS A 3 26.11 -30.81 -11.51
C LYS A 3 24.87 -29.89 -11.61
N GLY A 4 23.71 -30.29 -11.08
CA GLY A 4 22.56 -29.39 -10.94
C GLY A 4 22.86 -28.35 -9.86
N GLY A 5 22.80 -27.07 -10.22
CA GLY A 5 23.00 -25.96 -9.29
C GLY A 5 21.81 -25.85 -8.34
N ARG A 6 22.07 -26.00 -7.04
CA ARG A 6 21.16 -25.56 -5.97
C ARG A 6 21.20 -24.04 -5.98
N VAL A 7 20.02 -23.41 -6.03
CA VAL A 7 19.87 -21.99 -5.72
C VAL A 7 19.96 -21.88 -4.20
N ASN A 8 20.89 -21.07 -3.69
CA ASN A 8 21.29 -21.02 -2.29
C ASN A 8 20.22 -20.38 -1.39
N GLU A 9 19.75 -21.14 -0.39
CA GLU A 9 18.98 -20.62 0.77
C GLU A 9 19.78 -19.59 1.60
N GLU A 10 21.12 -19.64 1.58
CA GLU A 10 22.02 -18.75 2.34
C GLU A 10 21.94 -17.27 1.91
N THR A 11 21.56 -16.99 0.66
CA THR A 11 21.55 -15.62 0.12
C THR A 11 20.42 -14.75 0.69
N THR A 12 19.28 -15.35 1.00
CA THR A 12 18.12 -14.65 1.56
C THR A 12 18.29 -14.39 3.05
N GLU A 13 18.96 -15.31 3.76
CA GLU A 13 19.19 -15.22 5.20
C GLU A 13 20.28 -14.19 5.56
N GLN A 14 21.27 -14.01 4.69
CA GLN A 14 22.30 -12.97 4.84
C GLN A 14 21.74 -11.56 4.54
N ALA A 15 20.86 -11.43 3.54
CA ALA A 15 20.24 -10.15 3.18
C ALA A 15 19.35 -9.55 4.29
N GLY A 16 18.80 -10.39 5.18
CA GLY A 16 17.97 -9.94 6.31
C GLY A 16 18.74 -9.37 7.50
N LYS A 17 20.02 -9.73 7.70
CA LYS A 17 20.79 -9.38 8.91
C LYS A 17 21.28 -7.93 8.96
N ASP A 18 21.40 -7.29 7.81
CA ASP A 18 21.90 -5.91 7.66
C ASP A 18 20.79 -4.88 7.40
N LEU A 19 19.52 -5.30 7.46
CA LEU A 19 18.39 -4.37 7.34
C LEU A 19 18.25 -3.53 8.60
N TRP A 20 18.11 -2.20 8.44
CA TRP A 20 17.94 -1.29 9.59
C TRP A 20 16.63 -1.53 10.36
N TYR A 21 15.66 -2.18 9.70
CA TYR A 21 14.36 -2.58 10.26
C TYR A 21 14.31 -4.06 10.66
N LYS A 22 15.45 -4.72 10.86
CA LYS A 22 15.52 -6.16 11.17
C LYS A 22 14.77 -6.57 12.44
N ASP A 23 14.65 -5.65 13.39
CA ASP A 23 13.92 -5.87 14.66
C ASP A 23 12.41 -5.59 14.53
N GLY A 24 11.93 -5.32 13.31
CA GLY A 24 10.56 -4.90 13.02
C GLY A 24 10.37 -3.39 13.09
N LEU A 25 9.15 -2.95 12.75
CA LEU A 25 8.73 -1.55 12.78
C LEU A 25 7.34 -1.44 13.39
N ALA A 26 6.94 -0.21 13.75
CA ALA A 26 5.60 0.04 14.27
C ALA A 26 4.71 0.71 13.22
N PHE A 27 3.65 0.02 12.81
CA PHE A 27 2.57 0.56 12.01
C PHE A 27 1.20 -0.04 12.35
N SER A 28 0.21 0.82 12.56
CA SER A 28 -1.20 0.42 12.56
C SER A 28 -2.08 1.50 11.94
N CYS A 29 -2.98 1.14 11.01
CA CYS A 29 -3.91 2.10 10.44
C CYS A 29 -4.81 2.69 11.52
N SER A 30 -4.60 3.95 11.83
CA SER A 30 -5.35 4.69 12.86
C SER A 30 -6.70 5.24 12.38
N MET A 31 -7.03 5.01 11.10
CA MET A 31 -8.14 5.62 10.36
C MET A 31 -8.07 7.16 10.43
N CYS A 32 -6.87 7.73 10.27
CA CYS A 32 -6.66 9.18 10.22
C CYS A 32 -6.99 9.78 8.83
N GLY A 33 -6.85 8.97 7.77
CA GLY A 33 -7.08 9.37 6.38
C GLY A 33 -5.88 10.01 5.68
N ASN A 34 -4.75 10.22 6.36
CA ASN A 34 -3.60 10.97 5.81
C ASN A 34 -2.94 10.29 4.60
N CYS A 35 -2.89 8.96 4.55
CA CYS A 35 -2.40 8.22 3.39
C CYS A 35 -3.47 7.99 2.29
N CYS A 36 -4.71 8.46 2.51
CA CYS A 36 -5.84 8.28 1.59
C CYS A 36 -6.35 9.61 1.03
N THR A 37 -5.63 10.71 1.29
CA THR A 37 -5.97 12.08 0.91
C THR A 37 -4.69 12.86 0.58
N GLY A 38 -4.84 14.13 0.20
CA GLY A 38 -3.73 15.05 0.00
C GLY A 38 -3.82 15.80 -1.33
N PRO A 39 -2.67 16.17 -1.94
CA PRO A 39 -2.62 16.70 -3.30
C PRO A 39 -3.20 15.70 -4.31
N PRO A 40 -3.53 16.14 -5.55
CA PRO A 40 -3.91 15.21 -6.61
C PRO A 40 -2.87 14.09 -6.78
N GLY A 41 -3.30 12.85 -6.65
CA GLY A 41 -2.41 11.69 -6.68
C GLY A 41 -2.95 10.56 -7.56
N ALA A 42 -2.42 9.36 -7.38
CA ALA A 42 -2.96 8.17 -8.02
C ALA A 42 -2.97 7.02 -7.03
N VAL A 43 -4.10 6.33 -6.99
CA VAL A 43 -4.24 5.06 -6.27
C VAL A 43 -4.32 3.96 -7.30
N TRP A 44 -3.17 3.43 -7.69
CA TRP A 44 -3.04 2.41 -8.71
C TRP A 44 -3.61 1.09 -8.22
N PHE A 45 -4.24 0.36 -9.14
CA PHE A 45 -4.73 -0.97 -8.88
C PHE A 45 -4.73 -1.79 -10.17
N GLU A 46 -4.66 -3.10 -9.99
CA GLU A 46 -4.64 -4.04 -11.11
C GLU A 46 -6.00 -4.67 -11.37
N GLU A 47 -6.13 -5.39 -12.49
CA GLU A 47 -7.42 -5.96 -12.88
C GLU A 47 -8.01 -6.89 -11.82
N ASP A 48 -7.21 -7.78 -11.24
CA ASP A 48 -7.64 -8.71 -10.20
C ASP A 48 -8.07 -7.96 -8.91
N GLU A 49 -7.35 -6.90 -8.56
CA GLU A 49 -7.67 -6.04 -7.42
C GLU A 49 -8.97 -5.28 -7.65
N GLY A 50 -9.15 -4.74 -8.86
CA GLY A 50 -10.38 -4.09 -9.29
C GLY A 50 -11.57 -5.04 -9.27
N ARG A 51 -11.38 -6.30 -9.69
CA ARG A 51 -12.40 -7.35 -9.61
C ARG A 51 -12.75 -7.70 -8.16
N ARG A 52 -11.76 -7.78 -7.26
CA ARG A 52 -11.99 -7.98 -5.82
C ARG A 52 -12.74 -6.81 -5.18
N MET A 53 -12.37 -5.58 -5.51
CA MET A 53 -13.07 -4.38 -5.06
C MET A 53 -14.51 -4.33 -5.58
N ALA A 54 -14.75 -4.65 -6.86
CA ALA A 54 -16.07 -4.73 -7.44
C ALA A 54 -16.95 -5.79 -6.74
N ALA A 55 -16.40 -6.99 -6.52
CA ALA A 55 -17.09 -8.06 -5.80
C ALA A 55 -17.46 -7.64 -4.37
N ARG A 56 -16.56 -6.94 -3.66
CA ARG A 56 -16.84 -6.40 -2.31
C ARG A 56 -18.01 -5.41 -2.29
N LEU A 57 -18.22 -4.68 -3.38
CA LEU A 57 -19.34 -3.76 -3.59
C LEU A 57 -20.59 -4.43 -4.18
N SER A 58 -20.56 -5.75 -4.39
CA SER A 58 -21.63 -6.50 -5.06
C SER A 58 -21.99 -5.92 -6.42
N MET A 59 -20.97 -5.57 -7.21
CA MET A 59 -21.14 -4.99 -8.53
C MET A 59 -20.25 -5.63 -9.58
N GLU A 60 -20.68 -5.53 -10.84
CA GLU A 60 -19.91 -5.99 -11.99
C GLU A 60 -18.64 -5.15 -12.21
N TYR A 61 -17.56 -5.82 -12.62
CA TYR A 61 -16.26 -5.16 -12.83
C TYR A 61 -16.29 -4.00 -13.84
N PRO A 62 -16.96 -4.11 -15.01
CA PRO A 62 -17.12 -2.96 -15.91
C PRO A 62 -17.83 -1.75 -15.27
N SER A 63 -18.84 -2.00 -14.43
CA SER A 63 -19.54 -0.95 -13.69
C SER A 63 -18.66 -0.30 -12.63
N PHE A 64 -17.82 -1.10 -11.95
CA PHE A 64 -16.80 -0.61 -11.03
C PHE A 64 -15.82 0.33 -11.74
N LEU A 65 -15.27 -0.08 -12.88
CA LEU A 65 -14.33 0.74 -13.65
C LEU A 65 -14.96 2.07 -14.07
N LYS A 66 -16.19 2.04 -14.58
CA LYS A 66 -16.90 3.24 -15.00
C LYS A 66 -17.14 4.23 -13.86
N THR A 67 -17.44 3.70 -12.67
CA THR A 67 -17.89 4.50 -11.51
C THR A 67 -16.73 4.99 -10.66
N PHE A 68 -15.77 4.13 -10.39
CA PHE A 68 -14.75 4.33 -9.35
C PHE A 68 -13.33 4.44 -9.88
N ALA A 69 -13.08 4.14 -11.16
CA ALA A 69 -11.75 4.21 -11.74
C ALA A 69 -11.61 5.35 -12.76
N ARG A 70 -10.36 5.75 -12.99
CA ARG A 70 -9.91 6.64 -14.07
C ARG A 70 -8.62 6.07 -14.68
N ARG A 71 -8.32 6.46 -15.91
CA ARG A 71 -7.02 6.16 -16.53
C ARG A 71 -6.11 7.38 -16.43
N ILE A 72 -4.86 7.15 -16.02
CA ILE A 72 -3.78 8.15 -16.01
C ILE A 72 -2.60 7.48 -16.72
N ASN A 73 -2.14 8.04 -17.84
CA ASN A 73 -1.03 7.49 -18.63
C ASN A 73 -1.17 5.98 -18.91
N GLY A 74 -2.36 5.56 -19.36
CA GLY A 74 -2.66 4.14 -19.64
C GLY A 74 -3.06 3.31 -18.43
N ARG A 75 -2.64 3.67 -17.21
CA ARG A 75 -2.84 2.87 -15.99
C ARG A 75 -4.17 3.18 -15.28
N LEU A 76 -4.74 2.19 -14.61
CA LEU A 76 -5.97 2.34 -13.81
C LEU A 76 -5.65 2.89 -12.41
N SER A 77 -6.30 3.99 -12.07
CA SER A 77 -6.28 4.58 -10.72
C SER A 77 -7.70 4.70 -10.19
N LEU A 78 -7.88 4.54 -8.88
CA LEU A 78 -9.13 4.96 -8.24
C LEU A 78 -9.33 6.47 -8.44
N ARG A 79 -10.60 6.88 -8.51
CA ARG A 79 -10.98 8.28 -8.54
C ARG A 79 -10.77 8.93 -7.17
N GLU A 80 -10.72 10.25 -7.19
CA GLU A 80 -10.64 11.08 -6.01
C GLU A 80 -11.81 12.06 -6.00
N ARG A 81 -12.16 12.57 -4.82
CA ARG A 81 -13.17 13.61 -4.59
C ARG A 81 -12.50 14.76 -3.87
N HIS A 82 -12.68 15.98 -4.37
CA HIS A 82 -12.17 17.17 -3.70
C HIS A 82 -13.01 17.47 -2.46
N THR A 83 -12.35 17.56 -1.31
CA THR A 83 -12.94 17.86 0.00
C THR A 83 -12.11 18.93 0.69
N ARG A 84 -12.54 19.37 1.88
CA ARG A 84 -11.76 20.31 2.69
C ARG A 84 -10.39 19.79 3.14
N PHE A 85 -10.13 18.49 2.99
CA PHE A 85 -8.87 17.84 3.35
C PHE A 85 -7.92 17.64 2.15
N GLY A 86 -8.36 17.99 0.94
CA GLY A 86 -7.64 17.73 -0.31
C GLY A 86 -8.42 16.79 -1.23
N TYR A 87 -7.73 15.89 -1.90
CA TYR A 87 -8.30 14.91 -2.81
C TYR A 87 -8.45 13.56 -2.10
N ASP A 88 -9.61 13.33 -1.49
CA ASP A 88 -9.91 12.07 -0.82
C ASP A 88 -10.12 10.96 -1.86
N CYS A 89 -9.54 9.78 -1.64
CA CYS A 89 -9.90 8.59 -2.40
C CYS A 89 -11.42 8.36 -2.38
N VAL A 90 -11.99 7.87 -3.49
CA VAL A 90 -13.44 7.59 -3.64
C VAL A 90 -13.99 6.53 -2.67
N PHE A 91 -13.14 5.88 -1.88
CA PHE A 91 -13.55 4.95 -0.83
C PHE A 91 -13.17 5.40 0.58
N LEU A 92 -12.69 6.64 0.74
CA LEU A 92 -12.48 7.23 2.06
C LEU A 92 -13.80 7.78 2.59
N ASP A 93 -14.28 7.19 3.69
CA ASP A 93 -15.49 7.56 4.41
C ASP A 93 -15.12 8.35 5.66
N ARG A 94 -15.59 9.60 5.74
CA ARG A 94 -15.39 10.51 6.87
C ARG A 94 -16.70 10.79 7.63
N GLU A 95 -17.81 10.20 7.21
CA GLU A 95 -19.15 10.53 7.69
C GLU A 95 -19.67 9.46 8.65
N SER A 96 -19.49 8.18 8.32
CA SER A 96 -20.06 7.08 9.10
C SER A 96 -19.50 6.97 10.52
N LYS A 97 -18.30 7.51 10.77
CA LYS A 97 -17.63 7.50 12.07
C LYS A 97 -17.00 8.86 12.37
N PRO A 98 -17.69 9.73 13.12
CA PRO A 98 -17.17 11.06 13.47
C PRO A 98 -15.76 11.00 14.07
N GLY A 99 -14.86 11.84 13.56
CA GLY A 99 -13.46 11.88 13.99
C GLY A 99 -12.57 10.77 13.40
N LYS A 100 -13.10 9.91 12.53
CA LYS A 100 -12.34 8.89 11.79
C LYS A 100 -12.52 9.05 10.28
N ALA A 101 -11.54 8.56 9.55
CA ALA A 101 -11.55 8.43 8.10
C ALA A 101 -11.27 6.96 7.76
N PHE A 102 -12.33 6.20 7.51
CA PHE A 102 -12.28 4.75 7.29
C PHE A 102 -12.30 4.45 5.79
N CYS A 103 -11.51 3.46 5.35
CA CYS A 103 -11.57 2.98 3.98
C CYS A 103 -12.71 1.96 3.86
N SER A 104 -13.75 2.25 3.08
CA SER A 104 -14.88 1.33 2.89
C SER A 104 -14.51 0.00 2.21
N LEU A 105 -13.31 -0.08 1.62
CA LEU A 105 -12.74 -1.26 0.99
C LEU A 105 -11.49 -1.78 1.71
N TYR A 106 -11.35 -1.56 3.03
CA TYR A 106 -10.12 -1.87 3.76
C TYR A 106 -9.54 -3.27 3.51
N GLU A 107 -10.39 -4.31 3.50
CA GLU A 107 -9.96 -5.71 3.27
C GLU A 107 -9.56 -6.00 1.82
N THR A 108 -10.08 -5.23 0.86
CA THR A 108 -9.84 -5.40 -0.57
C THR A 108 -9.05 -4.24 -1.17
N ARG A 109 -8.32 -3.48 -0.33
CA ARG A 109 -7.46 -2.39 -0.78
C ARG A 109 -6.45 -2.90 -1.81
N PRO A 110 -6.10 -2.11 -2.84
CA PRO A 110 -5.03 -2.49 -3.76
C PRO A 110 -3.70 -2.58 -3.02
N SER A 111 -2.74 -3.31 -3.61
CA SER A 111 -1.40 -3.54 -3.07
C SER A 111 -0.75 -2.24 -2.63
N GLN A 112 -0.79 -1.20 -3.48
CA GLN A 112 -0.27 0.11 -3.13
C GLN A 112 -0.78 0.62 -1.76
N CYS A 113 -2.09 0.53 -1.49
CA CYS A 113 -2.68 0.97 -0.23
C CYS A 113 -2.49 -0.03 0.93
N ARG A 114 -2.33 -1.32 0.63
CA ARG A 114 -2.15 -2.38 1.62
C ARG A 114 -0.72 -2.43 2.14
N THR A 115 0.26 -2.15 1.28
CA THR A 115 1.69 -2.22 1.59
C THR A 115 2.23 -0.94 2.20
N TRP A 116 1.53 0.20 2.07
CA TRP A 116 1.91 1.42 2.79
C TRP A 116 1.90 1.18 4.32
N PRO A 117 2.93 1.61 5.08
CA PRO A 117 4.07 2.44 4.70
C PRO A 117 5.33 1.68 4.25
N PHE A 118 5.29 0.36 4.10
CA PHE A 118 6.43 -0.51 3.78
C PHE A 118 6.80 -0.55 2.29
N TRP A 119 6.62 0.57 1.58
CA TRP A 119 7.10 0.73 0.21
C TRP A 119 8.64 0.71 0.17
N SER A 120 9.18 0.32 -0.97
CA SER A 120 10.63 0.21 -1.19
C SER A 120 11.38 1.49 -0.83
N GLU A 121 10.87 2.64 -1.27
CA GLU A 121 11.39 3.98 -0.98
C GLU A 121 11.40 4.32 0.52
N ASN A 122 10.36 3.95 1.26
CA ASN A 122 10.28 4.26 2.70
C ASN A 122 11.19 3.35 3.55
N LEU A 123 11.56 2.18 3.04
CA LEU A 123 12.42 1.21 3.72
C LEU A 123 13.89 1.34 3.33
N GLU A 124 14.26 2.24 2.41
CA GLU A 124 15.63 2.44 1.94
C GLU A 124 16.59 2.78 3.10
N SER A 125 16.14 3.62 4.02
CA SER A 125 16.90 4.01 5.20
C SER A 125 15.97 4.48 6.32
N LYS A 126 16.51 4.60 7.54
CA LYS A 126 15.77 5.21 8.65
C LYS A 126 15.33 6.65 8.33
N ASP A 127 16.18 7.41 7.64
CA ASP A 127 15.86 8.78 7.24
C ASP A 127 14.70 8.82 6.25
N ALA A 128 14.66 7.90 5.27
CA ALA A 128 13.55 7.80 4.33
C ALA A 128 12.21 7.44 5.03
N TRP A 129 12.25 6.58 6.05
CA TRP A 129 11.09 6.29 6.89
C TRP A 129 10.60 7.54 7.66
N ASP A 130 11.53 8.28 8.26
CA ASP A 130 11.23 9.52 8.99
C ASP A 130 10.68 10.60 8.04
N GLU A 131 11.21 10.69 6.81
CA GLU A 131 10.70 11.58 5.75
C GLU A 131 9.27 11.19 5.32
N ALA A 132 9.01 9.89 5.11
CA ALA A 132 7.69 9.38 4.75
C ALA A 132 6.65 9.76 5.82
N ARG A 133 7.03 9.64 7.10
CA ARG A 133 6.22 10.06 8.24
C ARG A 133 6.00 11.57 8.29
N GLN A 134 7.00 12.38 7.95
CA GLN A 134 6.85 13.84 7.90
C GLN A 134 5.93 14.28 6.75
N ARG A 135 6.08 13.67 5.57
CA ARG A 135 5.28 13.96 4.38
C ARG A 135 3.84 13.47 4.53
N THR A 136 3.65 12.31 5.16
CA THR A 136 2.35 11.73 5.45
C THR A 136 2.24 11.55 6.98
N PRO A 137 1.79 12.58 7.73
CA PRO A 137 1.83 12.61 9.20
C PRO A 137 0.78 11.68 9.83
N CYS A 138 0.93 10.38 9.59
CA CYS A 138 0.04 9.35 10.09
C CYS A 138 0.45 8.96 11.51
N PRO A 139 -0.44 9.07 12.50
CA PRO A 139 -0.16 8.63 13.88
C PRO A 139 -0.08 7.10 14.02
N GLY A 140 -0.23 6.38 12.90
CA GLY A 140 -0.02 4.94 12.84
C GLY A 140 1.44 4.54 12.72
N MET A 141 2.28 5.37 12.07
CA MET A 141 3.72 5.13 11.96
C MET A 141 4.42 5.47 13.28
N ASP A 142 5.33 4.61 13.73
CA ASP A 142 6.02 4.72 15.02
C ASP A 142 5.07 4.82 16.22
N SER A 143 3.88 4.22 16.12
CA SER A 143 2.96 4.19 17.25
C SER A 143 3.52 3.34 18.39
N ASP A 144 3.45 3.87 19.60
CA ASP A 144 3.79 3.21 20.86
C ASP A 144 2.83 2.07 21.27
N LYS A 145 1.76 1.87 20.50
CA LYS A 145 0.72 0.88 20.78
C LYS A 145 1.23 -0.52 20.42
N ALA A 146 1.06 -1.47 21.33
CA ALA A 146 1.53 -2.85 21.13
C ALA A 146 1.01 -3.49 19.82
N GLN A 147 -0.25 -3.22 19.43
CA GLN A 147 -0.84 -3.72 18.18
C GLN A 147 -0.26 -3.08 16.90
N ALA A 148 0.62 -2.08 17.02
CA ALA A 148 1.33 -1.52 15.88
C ALA A 148 2.61 -2.27 15.56
N PHE A 149 3.11 -3.15 16.44
CA PHE A 149 4.30 -3.92 16.12
C PHE A 149 4.08 -4.81 14.88
N VAL A 150 4.95 -4.62 13.88
CA VAL A 150 5.00 -5.42 12.66
C VAL A 150 6.34 -6.14 12.61
N PRO A 151 6.35 -7.48 12.67
CA PRO A 151 7.59 -8.25 12.62
C PRO A 151 8.19 -8.23 11.21
N ILE A 152 9.50 -8.44 11.12
CA ILE A 152 10.27 -8.34 9.87
C ILE A 152 9.68 -9.21 8.74
N GLU A 153 9.17 -10.40 9.04
CA GLU A 153 8.60 -11.31 8.04
C GLU A 153 7.37 -10.70 7.34
N ARG A 154 6.58 -9.91 8.08
CA ARG A 154 5.41 -9.21 7.52
C ARG A 154 5.83 -8.00 6.70
N ILE A 155 6.87 -7.28 7.13
CA ILE A 155 7.46 -6.17 6.38
C ILE A 155 8.00 -6.68 5.04
N LEU A 156 8.78 -7.77 5.05
CA LEU A 156 9.34 -8.37 3.84
C LEU A 156 8.25 -8.87 2.88
N ALA A 157 7.18 -9.48 3.40
CA ALA A 157 6.05 -9.89 2.58
C ALA A 157 5.34 -8.71 1.90
N GLN A 158 5.13 -7.60 2.63
CA GLN A 158 4.53 -6.39 2.05
C GLN A 158 5.46 -5.67 1.08
N LEU A 159 6.76 -5.69 1.33
CA LEU A 159 7.76 -5.14 0.42
C LEU A 159 7.79 -5.92 -0.90
N GLU A 160 7.74 -7.25 -0.85
CA GLU A 160 7.67 -8.06 -2.07
C GLU A 160 6.38 -7.80 -2.84
N GLU A 161 5.23 -7.73 -2.16
CA GLU A 161 3.96 -7.36 -2.78
C GLU A 161 4.02 -5.97 -3.45
N SER A 162 4.67 -4.99 -2.81
CA SER A 162 4.87 -3.64 -3.38
C SER A 162 5.71 -3.71 -4.66
N ARG A 163 6.83 -4.42 -4.60
CA ARG A 163 7.74 -4.59 -5.73
C ARG A 163 7.09 -5.34 -6.89
N GLU A 164 6.28 -6.35 -6.61
CA GLU A 164 5.51 -7.07 -7.64
C GLU A 164 4.50 -6.17 -8.33
N ALA A 165 3.77 -5.33 -7.58
CA ALA A 165 2.85 -4.36 -8.14
C ALA A 165 3.58 -3.29 -8.98
N GLU A 166 4.74 -2.81 -8.52
CA GLU A 166 5.60 -1.89 -9.26
C GLU A 166 6.15 -2.51 -10.56
N ARG A 167 6.62 -3.76 -10.51
CA ARG A 167 7.12 -4.50 -11.69
C ARG A 167 6.03 -4.69 -12.73
N ARG A 168 4.83 -5.15 -12.32
CA ARG A 168 3.68 -5.30 -13.22
C ARG A 168 3.28 -3.96 -13.82
N ALA A 169 3.30 -2.89 -13.02
CA ALA A 169 3.00 -1.55 -13.50
C ALA A 169 4.04 -0.96 -14.48
N ALA A 170 5.26 -1.48 -14.49
CA ALA A 170 6.33 -1.06 -15.39
C ALA A 170 6.39 -1.89 -16.69
N ASP A 171 5.61 -2.98 -16.76
CA ASP A 171 5.53 -3.83 -17.94
C ASP A 171 4.81 -3.09 -19.09
N PRO A 172 5.46 -2.88 -20.24
CA PRO A 172 4.86 -2.19 -21.38
C PRO A 172 3.81 -3.04 -22.13
N ASP A 173 3.78 -4.35 -21.90
CA ASP A 173 2.82 -5.28 -22.52
C ASP A 173 1.53 -5.43 -21.70
N TRP A 174 1.40 -4.66 -20.60
CA TRP A 174 0.23 -4.58 -19.72
C TRP A 174 -0.75 -3.44 -20.09
#